data_AF-U2ECB1-F1
#
_entry.id   AF-U2ECB1-F1
#
_cell.length_a   1.000
_cell.length_b   1.000
_cell.length_c   1.000
_cell.angle_alpha   90.00
_cell.angle_beta   90.00
_cell.angle_gamma   90.00
#
_symmetry.space_group_name_H-M   'P 1'
#
loop_
_entity.id
_entity.type
_entity.pdbx_description
1 polymer ?
#
loop_
_entity_poly.entity_id
_entity_poly.type
_entity_poly.pdbx_seq_one_letter_code
_entity_poly.pdbx_strand_id
1 'polypeptide(L)'
;MRIYIKTDDGKSFKIPAPLWLVKGALGLGNFGLSIGKKYIPEDQRHYVDSIDLRELRHGFDVLKEYKGLVLVDVKAGDGTEVKIIV
;
A
#
# COMPACT_ATOMS: atom_id res chain seq x y z
N MET A 1 -3.99 9.62 3.34
CA MET A 1 -4.27 8.48 2.47
C MET A 1 -5.38 7.64 3.07
N ARG A 2 -6.25 7.14 2.22
CA ARG A 2 -7.38 6.27 2.55
C ARG A 2 -7.29 5.05 1.64
N ILE A 3 -7.27 3.88 2.25
CA ILE A 3 -7.25 2.61 1.55
C ILE A 3 -8.65 2.00 1.69
N TYR A 4 -9.26 1.72 0.55
CA TYR A 4 -10.53 1.05 0.44
C TYR A 4 -10.27 -0.34 -0.13
N ILE A 5 -10.71 -1.36 0.58
CA ILE A 5 -10.63 -2.75 0.13
C ILE A 5 -12.02 -3.32 0.21
N LYS A 6 -12.48 -3.93 -0.88
CA LYS A 6 -13.67 -4.77 -0.91
C LYS A 6 -13.24 -6.14 -1.40
N THR A 7 -13.59 -7.16 -0.65
CA THR A 7 -13.30 -8.56 -0.98
C THR A 7 -14.47 -9.17 -1.73
N ASP A 8 -14.19 -10.26 -2.43
CA ASP A 8 -15.14 -11.11 -3.15
C ASP A 8 -16.29 -11.62 -2.25
N ASP A 9 -16.01 -11.87 -0.96
CA ASP A 9 -16.99 -12.25 0.06
C ASP A 9 -17.91 -11.09 0.53
N GLY A 10 -17.79 -9.91 -0.10
CA GLY A 10 -18.62 -8.74 0.16
C GLY A 10 -18.20 -7.90 1.37
N LYS A 11 -17.15 -8.28 2.12
CA LYS A 11 -16.62 -7.44 3.20
C LYS A 11 -15.96 -6.19 2.62
N SER A 12 -16.08 -5.09 3.36
CA SER A 12 -15.44 -3.82 2.99
C SER A 12 -14.67 -3.21 4.16
N PHE A 13 -13.47 -2.74 3.86
CA PHE A 13 -12.54 -2.14 4.81
C PHE A 13 -12.18 -0.74 4.37
N LYS A 14 -12.18 0.19 5.32
CA LYS A 14 -11.76 1.58 5.13
C LYS A 14 -10.66 1.87 6.13
N ILE A 15 -9.42 1.88 5.66
CA ILE A 15 -8.25 2.01 6.51
C ILE A 15 -7.69 3.42 6.31
N PRO A 16 -7.78 4.30 7.34
CA PRO A 16 -7.07 5.57 7.31
C PRO A 16 -5.57 5.31 7.46
N ALA A 17 -4.80 5.74 6.48
CA ALA A 17 -3.34 5.65 6.48
C ALA A 17 -2.77 7.08 6.38
N PRO A 18 -2.53 7.77 7.50
CA PRO A 18 -1.88 9.07 7.48
C PRO A 18 -0.49 8.96 6.82
N LEU A 19 -0.12 9.94 5.99
CA LEU A 19 1.15 9.90 5.25
C LEU A 19 2.37 9.78 6.18
N TRP A 20 2.34 10.43 7.35
CA TRP A 20 3.42 10.30 8.33
C TRP A 20 3.59 8.87 8.82
N LEU A 21 2.50 8.12 8.99
CA LEU A 21 2.52 6.72 9.42
C LEU A 21 3.09 5.83 8.32
N VAL A 22 2.66 6.06 7.07
CA VAL A 22 3.19 5.36 5.89
C VAL A 22 4.69 5.61 5.75
N LYS A 23 5.13 6.87 5.86
CA LYS A 23 6.55 7.24 5.82
C LYS A 23 7.35 6.64 6.98
N GLY A 24 6.75 6.59 8.18
CA GLY A 24 7.36 5.94 9.34
C GLY A 24 7.58 4.45 9.09
N ALA A 25 6.55 3.75 8.59
CA ALA A 25 6.64 2.33 8.25
C ALA A 25 7.70 2.05 7.17
N LEU A 26 7.77 2.87 6.12
CA LEU A 26 8.81 2.78 5.09
C LEU A 26 10.20 3.12 5.64
N GLY A 27 10.29 4.05 6.59
CA GLY A 27 11.53 4.45 7.27
C GLY A 27 12.11 3.36 8.18
N LEU A 28 11.27 2.45 8.70
CA LEU A 28 11.71 1.22 9.37
C LEU A 28 12.31 0.20 8.39
N GLY A 29 12.25 0.48 7.08
CA GLY A 29 13.04 -0.18 6.05
C GLY A 29 12.85 -1.69 5.98
N ASN A 30 13.97 -2.41 5.84
CA ASN A 30 14.02 -3.86 5.78
C ASN A 30 13.40 -4.55 7.00
N PHE A 31 13.27 -3.90 8.15
CA PHE A 31 12.67 -4.52 9.32
C PHE A 31 11.17 -4.77 9.09
N GLY A 32 10.42 -3.74 8.66
CA GLY A 32 9.00 -3.86 8.34
C GLY A 32 8.75 -4.85 7.19
N LEU A 33 9.58 -4.79 6.14
CA LEU A 33 9.51 -5.76 5.04
C LEU A 33 9.85 -7.19 5.49
N SER A 34 10.81 -7.39 6.39
CA SER A 34 11.17 -8.73 6.87
C SER A 34 10.05 -9.40 7.65
N ILE A 35 9.25 -8.62 8.38
CA ILE A 35 8.06 -9.10 9.08
C ILE A 35 6.95 -9.39 8.06
N GLY A 36 6.69 -8.47 7.14
CA GLY A 36 5.66 -8.61 6.10
C GLY A 36 5.92 -9.76 5.14
N LYS A 37 7.19 -10.01 4.77
CA LYS A 37 7.62 -11.10 3.88
C LYS A 37 7.15 -12.48 4.34
N LYS A 38 7.00 -12.69 5.65
CA LYS A 38 6.52 -13.96 6.21
C LYS A 38 5.07 -14.26 5.81
N TYR A 39 4.30 -13.24 5.44
CA TYR A 39 2.90 -13.35 5.03
C TYR A 39 2.71 -13.24 3.51
N ILE A 40 3.79 -13.04 2.74
CA ILE A 40 3.75 -12.95 1.29
C ILE A 40 4.11 -14.31 0.68
N PRO A 41 3.28 -14.86 -0.22
CA PRO A 41 3.59 -16.07 -0.98
C PRO A 41 4.96 -15.99 -1.66
N GLU A 42 5.72 -17.10 -1.66
CA GLU A 42 7.12 -17.07 -2.13
C GLU A 42 7.28 -16.60 -3.57
N ASP A 43 6.35 -17.00 -4.44
CA ASP A 43 6.27 -16.61 -5.84
C ASP A 43 6.03 -15.10 -6.03
N GLN A 44 5.48 -14.41 -5.02
CA GLN A 44 5.17 -12.98 -5.07
C GLN A 44 6.23 -12.11 -4.36
N ARG A 45 7.19 -12.70 -3.65
CA ARG A 45 8.18 -11.91 -2.88
C ARG A 45 9.04 -10.99 -3.74
N HIS A 46 9.29 -11.37 -4.99
CA HIS A 46 10.09 -10.58 -5.93
C HIS A 46 9.50 -9.18 -6.21
N TYR A 47 8.17 -9.02 -6.13
CA TYR A 47 7.51 -7.72 -6.28
C TYR A 47 7.89 -6.73 -5.17
N VAL A 48 8.19 -7.23 -3.98
CA VAL A 48 8.56 -6.40 -2.84
C VAL A 48 10.06 -6.20 -2.76
N ASP A 49 10.84 -7.21 -3.19
CA ASP A 49 12.30 -7.17 -3.20
C ASP A 49 12.90 -6.22 -4.24
N SER A 50 12.13 -5.91 -5.27
CA SER A 50 12.51 -4.93 -6.29
C SER A 50 12.25 -3.48 -5.89
N ILE A 51 11.62 -3.23 -4.73
CA ILE A 51 11.24 -1.88 -4.31
C ILE A 51 12.38 -1.22 -3.53
N ASP A 52 12.88 -0.09 -4.05
CA ASP A 52 13.68 0.83 -3.26
C ASP A 52 12.79 1.60 -2.27
N LEU A 53 12.76 1.13 -1.02
CA LEU A 53 11.96 1.75 0.04
C LEU A 53 12.37 3.19 0.36
N ARG A 54 13.63 3.56 0.15
CA ARG A 54 14.12 4.91 0.45
C ARG A 54 13.56 5.87 -0.59
N GLU A 55 13.69 5.53 -1.86
CA GLU A 55 13.10 6.31 -2.95
C GLU A 55 11.57 6.34 -2.86
N LEU A 56 10.93 5.22 -2.53
CA LEU A 56 9.48 5.18 -2.31
C LEU A 56 9.06 6.15 -1.19
N ARG A 57 9.80 6.19 -0.07
CA ARG A 57 9.55 7.13 1.03
C ARG A 57 9.68 8.59 0.58
N HIS A 58 10.64 8.91 -0.30
CA HIS A 58 10.77 10.24 -0.90
C HIS A 58 9.61 10.56 -1.84
N GLY A 59 9.12 9.58 -2.61
CA GLY A 59 7.91 9.74 -3.43
C GLY A 59 6.69 10.18 -2.60
N PHE A 60 6.55 9.65 -1.38
CA PHE A 60 5.48 10.06 -0.46
C PHE A 60 5.59 11.51 0.04
N ASP A 61 6.76 12.16 -0.02
CA ASP A 61 6.90 13.59 0.27
C ASP A 61 6.26 14.46 -0.81
N VAL A 62 6.30 14.02 -2.05
CA VAL A 62 5.66 14.71 -3.18
C VAL A 62 4.16 14.47 -3.14
N LEU A 63 3.74 13.23 -2.88
CA LEU A 63 2.33 12.85 -2.87
C LEU A 63 1.48 13.66 -1.88
N LYS A 64 2.06 14.15 -0.79
CA LYS A 64 1.31 14.94 0.24
C LYS A 64 0.63 16.19 -0.32
N GLU A 65 1.14 16.74 -1.42
CA GLU A 65 0.58 17.92 -2.08
C GLU A 65 -0.65 17.59 -2.94
N TYR A 66 -0.88 16.31 -3.24
CA TYR A 66 -1.93 15.84 -4.14
C TYR A 66 -3.08 15.18 -3.39
N LYS A 67 -3.67 15.89 -2.43
CA LYS A 67 -4.81 15.38 -1.65
C LYS A 67 -5.98 15.02 -2.57
N GLY A 68 -6.51 13.80 -2.45
CA GLY A 68 -7.57 13.28 -3.29
C GLY A 68 -7.11 12.56 -4.56
N LEU A 69 -5.80 12.52 -4.85
CA LEU A 69 -5.25 11.75 -5.97
C LEU A 69 -5.55 10.26 -5.79
N VAL A 70 -6.09 9.63 -6.83
CA VAL A 70 -6.30 8.18 -6.88
C VAL A 70 -5.03 7.53 -7.41
N LEU A 71 -4.33 6.80 -6.53
CA LEU A 71 -3.08 6.09 -6.87
C LEU A 71 -3.35 4.71 -7.45
N VAL A 72 -4.37 4.04 -6.93
CA VAL A 72 -4.76 2.69 -7.32
C VAL A 72 -6.28 2.66 -7.41
N ASP A 73 -6.80 2.11 -8.51
CA ASP A 73 -8.21 1.80 -8.70
C ASP A 73 -8.29 0.48 -9.47
N VAL A 74 -8.40 -0.63 -8.73
CA VAL A 74 -8.45 -1.99 -9.27
C VAL A 74 -9.84 -2.55 -9.01
N LYS A 75 -10.42 -3.15 -10.05
CA LYS A 75 -11.69 -3.89 -9.97
C LYS A 75 -11.52 -5.21 -10.70
N ALA A 76 -11.57 -6.31 -9.96
CA ALA A 76 -11.50 -7.66 -10.50
C ALA A 76 -12.90 -8.20 -10.84
N GLY A 77 -12.96 -9.19 -11.73
CA GLY A 77 -14.22 -9.80 -12.17
C GLY A 77 -14.95 -10.59 -11.08
N ASP A 78 -14.25 -10.97 -10.02
CA ASP A 78 -14.79 -11.67 -8.84
C ASP A 78 -15.46 -10.72 -7.82
N GLY A 79 -15.46 -9.41 -8.08
CA GLY A 79 -16.04 -8.40 -7.20
C GLY A 79 -15.04 -7.79 -6.20
N THR A 80 -13.77 -8.20 -6.22
CA THR A 80 -12.70 -7.58 -5.44
C THR A 80 -12.41 -6.17 -5.98
N GLU A 81 -12.38 -5.19 -5.08
CA GLU A 81 -12.05 -3.80 -5.41
C GLU A 81 -10.98 -3.26 -4.46
N VAL A 82 -9.96 -2.60 -5.01
CA VAL A 82 -8.92 -1.92 -4.23
C VAL A 82 -8.79 -0.49 -4.73
N LYS A 83 -8.99 0.48 -3.83
CA LYS A 83 -8.80 1.89 -4.13
C LYS A 83 -7.91 2.57 -3.10
N ILE A 84 -6.85 3.21 -3.56
CA ILE A 84 -5.94 3.98 -2.71
C ILE A 84 -6.02 5.44 -3.14
N ILE A 85 -6.39 6.31 -2.20
CA ILE A 85 -6.53 7.74 -2.41
C ILE A 85 -5.64 8.48 -1.43
N VAL A 86 -4.85 9.45 -1.88
CA VAL A 86 -3.98 10.25 -1.01
C VAL A 86 -4.76 11.16 -0.07
#